data_AF-A0A943HE45-F1
#
_entry.id   AF-A0A943HE45-F1
#
_cell.length_a   1.000
_cell.length_b   1.000
_cell.length_c   1.000
_cell.angle_alpha   90.00
_cell.angle_beta   90.00
_cell.angle_gamma   90.00
#
_symmetry.space_group_name_H-M   'P 1'
#
loop_
_entity.id
_entity.type
_entity.pdbx_description
1 polymer ?
#
loop_
_entity_poly.entity_id
_entity_poly.type
_entity_poly.pdbx_seq_one_letter_code
_entity_poly.pdbx_strand_id
1 'polypeptide(L)'
;MKNQEYSSCFPLERLEKGDKAIIRVRYLGVAREKDLKKYKDVPDGEYEAIYVGNGRLECKEYPVLSGKYNWWHGDKLGCTYGIYADEMEELKCQD
;
A
#
# COMPACT_ATOMS: atom_id res chain seq x y z
N MET A 1 -3.68 -10.00 -18.89
CA MET A 1 -2.32 -9.80 -18.33
C MET A 1 -1.88 -8.41 -18.74
N LYS A 2 -1.45 -7.58 -17.79
CA LYS A 2 -0.97 -6.23 -18.10
C LYS A 2 0.30 -6.36 -18.96
N ASN A 3 0.43 -5.53 -20.01
CA ASN A 3 1.55 -5.59 -20.95
C ASN A 3 2.88 -5.05 -20.38
N GLN A 4 2.90 -4.71 -19.09
CA GLN A 4 4.04 -4.15 -18.38
C GLN A 4 4.53 -5.16 -17.35
N GLU A 5 5.84 -5.40 -17.31
CA GLU A 5 6.46 -6.24 -16.28
C GLU A 5 6.40 -5.56 -14.90
N TYR A 6 6.34 -6.37 -13.84
CA TYR A 6 6.38 -5.84 -12.48
C TYR A 6 7.75 -5.23 -12.21
N SER A 7 7.77 -4.10 -11.51
CA SER A 7 8.99 -3.48 -11.01
C SER A 7 8.83 -3.15 -9.54
N SER A 8 9.69 -3.70 -8.69
CA SER A 8 9.72 -3.37 -7.26
C SER A 8 10.10 -1.91 -6.99
N CYS A 9 10.69 -1.22 -7.97
CA CYS A 9 10.90 0.22 -7.92
C CYS A 9 9.59 1.00 -8.13
N PHE A 10 8.63 0.43 -8.86
CA PHE A 10 7.37 1.07 -9.23
C PHE A 10 6.16 0.17 -8.96
N PRO A 11 5.96 -0.26 -7.71
CA PRO A 11 5.03 -1.35 -7.38
C PRO A 11 3.56 -1.03 -7.66
N LEU A 12 3.20 0.26 -7.79
CA LEU A 12 1.83 0.69 -8.08
C LEU A 12 1.63 1.14 -9.54
N GLU A 13 2.67 1.14 -10.36
CA GLU A 13 2.63 1.71 -11.72
C GLU A 13 1.64 0.97 -12.63
N ARG A 14 1.51 -0.34 -12.44
CA ARG A 14 0.59 -1.16 -13.22
C ARG A 14 -0.86 -1.02 -12.77
N LEU A 15 -1.14 -0.48 -11.58
CA LEU A 15 -2.49 -0.49 -11.00
C LEU A 15 -3.44 0.46 -11.74
N GLU A 16 -4.59 -0.09 -12.11
CA GLU A 16 -5.72 0.63 -12.68
C GLU A 16 -6.86 0.70 -11.67
N LYS A 17 -7.75 1.69 -11.85
CA LYS A 17 -8.85 1.92 -10.91
C LYS A 17 -9.72 0.66 -10.80
N GLY A 18 -9.88 0.17 -9.57
CA GLY A 18 -10.60 -1.06 -9.24
C GLY A 18 -9.69 -2.24 -8.92
N ASP A 19 -8.39 -2.16 -9.25
CA ASP A 19 -7.43 -3.23 -8.96
C ASP A 19 -7.19 -3.39 -7.47
N LYS A 20 -6.89 -4.64 -7.09
CA LYS A 20 -6.46 -4.96 -5.74
C LYS A 20 -5.00 -4.61 -5.52
N ALA A 21 -4.72 -4.13 -4.33
CA ALA A 21 -3.39 -3.83 -3.82
C ALA A 21 -3.29 -4.35 -2.40
N ILE A 22 -2.06 -4.46 -1.91
CA ILE A 22 -1.77 -4.83 -0.54
C ILE A 22 -1.01 -3.70 0.14
N ILE A 23 -1.45 -3.29 1.32
CA ILE A 23 -0.77 -2.30 2.15
C ILE A 23 -0.04 -3.07 3.25
N ARG A 24 1.28 -2.92 3.29
CA ARG A 24 2.15 -3.48 4.33
C ARG A 24 2.44 -2.43 5.39
N VAL A 25 2.11 -2.73 6.64
CA VAL A 25 2.41 -1.90 7.80
C VAL A 25 3.51 -2.58 8.59
N ARG A 26 4.61 -1.87 8.81
CA ARG A 26 5.72 -2.35 9.63
C ARG A 26 6.35 -1.21 10.42
N TYR A 27 6.17 -1.22 11.73
CA TYR A 27 6.82 -0.24 12.59
C TYR A 27 8.32 -0.51 12.72
N LEU A 28 9.14 0.38 12.16
CA LEU A 28 10.60 0.27 12.16
C LEU A 28 11.27 0.85 13.42
N GLY A 29 10.51 1.10 14.49
CA GLY A 29 11.03 1.70 15.73
C GLY A 29 11.22 3.22 15.69
N VAL A 30 11.06 3.85 14.53
CA VAL A 30 11.21 5.30 14.33
C VAL A 30 10.09 5.83 13.45
N ALA A 31 9.31 6.77 13.98
CA ALA A 31 8.35 7.57 13.22
C ALA A 31 8.08 8.90 13.94
N ARG A 32 7.57 9.90 13.22
CA ARG A 32 7.14 11.18 13.81
C ARG A 32 5.96 10.94 14.75
N GLU A 33 5.89 11.72 15.83
CA GLU A 33 4.82 11.59 16.85
C GLU A 33 3.41 11.66 16.25
N LYS A 34 3.20 12.52 15.24
CA LYS A 34 1.93 12.63 14.52
C LYS A 34 1.51 11.30 13.84
N ASP A 35 2.48 10.57 13.31
CA ASP A 35 2.25 9.32 12.60
C ASP A 35 2.06 8.18 13.60
N LEU A 36 2.87 8.16 14.68
CA LEU A 36 2.68 7.24 15.81
C LEU A 36 1.25 7.34 16.35
N LYS A 37 0.77 8.54 16.67
CA LYS A 37 -0.60 8.75 17.18
C LYS A 37 -1.68 8.33 16.18
N LYS A 38 -1.43 8.48 14.89
CA LYS A 38 -2.40 8.17 13.83
C LYS A 38 -2.51 6.67 13.56
N TYR A 39 -1.40 5.94 13.63
CA TYR A 39 -1.34 4.53 13.25
C TYR A 39 -1.11 3.57 14.43
N LYS A 40 -1.08 4.06 15.68
CA LYS A 40 -0.86 3.27 16.90
C LYS A 40 -1.77 2.05 17.06
N ASP A 41 -2.99 2.12 16.53
CA ASP A 41 -4.02 1.08 16.68
C ASP A 41 -4.05 0.14 15.45
N VAL A 42 -3.15 0.33 14.49
CA VAL A 42 -3.01 -0.55 13.32
C VAL A 42 -1.87 -1.53 13.60
N PRO A 43 -2.15 -2.84 13.71
CA PRO A 43 -1.11 -3.84 13.87
C PRO A 43 -0.13 -3.85 12.69
N ASP A 44 1.08 -4.37 12.93
CA ASP A 44 1.97 -4.73 11.84
C ASP A 44 1.36 -5.91 11.07
N GLY A 45 1.37 -5.84 9.74
CA GLY A 45 0.70 -6.82 8.90
C GLY A 45 0.47 -6.36 7.47
N GLU A 46 -0.29 -7.16 6.73
CA GLU A 46 -0.70 -6.88 5.37
C GLU A 46 -2.22 -6.70 5.30
N TYR A 47 -2.66 -5.68 4.56
CA TYR A 47 -4.06 -5.27 4.48
C TYR A 47 -4.49 -5.11 3.04
N GLU A 48 -5.62 -5.69 2.68
CA GLU A 48 -6.18 -5.50 1.34
C GLU A 48 -6.65 -4.05 1.13
N ALA A 49 -6.37 -3.54 -0.06
CA ALA A 49 -6.81 -2.24 -0.51
C ALA A 49 -7.25 -2.28 -1.98
N ILE A 50 -8.06 -1.30 -2.36
CA ILE A 50 -8.45 -1.09 -3.75
C ILE A 50 -7.81 0.19 -4.26
N TYR A 51 -7.20 0.12 -5.45
CA TYR A 51 -6.71 1.30 -6.13
C TYR A 51 -7.85 2.10 -6.73
N VAL A 52 -7.98 3.36 -6.31
CA VAL A 52 -9.06 4.25 -6.76
C VAL A 52 -8.58 5.30 -7.78
N GLY A 53 -7.32 5.20 -8.20
CA GLY A 53 -6.69 6.08 -9.19
C GLY A 53 -5.81 7.17 -8.57
N ASN A 54 -4.94 7.76 -9.38
CA ASN A 54 -4.05 8.88 -9.01
C ASN A 54 -3.21 8.61 -7.74
N GLY A 55 -2.61 7.42 -7.65
CA GLY A 55 -1.80 7.01 -6.51
C GLY A 55 -2.59 6.79 -5.23
N ARG A 56 -3.92 6.69 -5.27
CA ARG A 56 -4.77 6.59 -4.08
C ARG A 56 -5.28 5.17 -3.88
N LEU A 57 -5.16 4.68 -2.65
CA LEU A 57 -5.63 3.38 -2.19
C LEU A 57 -6.71 3.55 -1.12
N GLU A 58 -7.69 2.65 -1.13
CA GLU A 58 -8.73 2.55 -0.12
C GLU A 58 -8.68 1.20 0.59
N CYS A 59 -8.44 1.22 1.89
CA CYS A 59 -8.47 0.05 2.77
C CYS A 59 -9.77 0.10 3.59
N LYS A 60 -10.62 -0.92 3.43
CA LYS A 60 -11.90 -1.01 4.14
C LYS A 60 -11.73 -1.41 5.61
N GLU A 61 -10.79 -2.31 5.88
CA GLU A 61 -10.52 -2.83 7.23
C GLU A 61 -9.97 -1.72 8.14
N TYR A 62 -8.99 -0.96 7.65
CA TYR A 62 -8.40 0.18 8.35
C TYR A 62 -8.48 1.44 7.48
N PRO A 63 -9.56 2.23 7.57
CA PRO A 63 -9.72 3.46 6.78
C PRO A 63 -8.57 4.47 6.94
N VAL A 64 -7.87 4.43 8.07
CA VAL A 64 -6.69 5.28 8.33
C VAL A 64 -5.51 4.97 7.40
N LEU A 65 -5.42 3.73 6.88
CA LEU A 65 -4.46 3.33 5.86
C LEU A 65 -4.84 3.84 4.47
N SER A 66 -6.08 4.26 4.23
CA SER A 66 -6.47 4.87 2.96
C SER A 66 -5.72 6.17 2.70
N GLY A 67 -5.58 6.54 1.43
CA GLY A 67 -4.96 7.81 1.03
C GLY A 67 -3.97 7.67 -0.11
N LYS A 68 -3.09 8.68 -0.27
CA LYS A 68 -2.10 8.71 -1.34
C LYS A 68 -0.85 7.93 -0.98
N TYR A 69 -0.34 7.22 -1.97
CA TYR A 69 0.87 6.45 -1.98
C TYR A 69 1.71 6.88 -3.19
N ASN A 70 3.02 6.84 -3.05
CA ASN A 70 3.91 7.07 -4.16
C ASN A 70 3.87 5.86 -5.09
N TRP A 71 3.81 6.12 -6.38
CA TRP A 71 3.93 5.08 -7.40
C TRP A 71 5.35 4.48 -7.42
N TRP A 72 6.36 5.30 -7.07
CA TRP A 72 7.72 4.89 -6.76
C TRP A 72 7.81 4.34 -5.34
N HIS A 73 8.40 3.15 -5.16
CA HIS A 73 8.55 2.43 -3.89
C HIS A 73 7.28 2.12 -3.08
N GLY A 74 6.11 2.61 -3.49
CA GLY A 74 4.84 2.29 -2.85
C GLY A 74 4.66 2.91 -1.46
N ASP A 75 5.51 3.83 -1.01
CA ASP A 75 5.42 4.37 0.35
C ASP A 75 4.22 5.32 0.50
N LYS A 76 3.64 5.35 1.70
CA LYS A 76 2.53 6.25 2.01
C LYS A 76 3.01 7.70 2.04
N LEU A 77 2.42 8.54 1.20
CA LEU A 77 2.88 9.91 1.00
C LEU A 77 2.86 10.72 2.32
N GLY A 78 4.02 11.26 2.70
CA GLY A 78 4.19 12.10 3.89
C GLY A 78 4.15 11.35 5.23
N CYS A 79 4.27 10.02 5.19
CA CYS A 79 4.29 9.13 6.36
C CYS A 79 5.71 8.69 6.71
N THR A 80 5.99 8.50 7.99
CA THR A 80 7.26 7.93 8.49
C THR A 80 7.09 6.59 9.21
N TYR A 81 5.86 6.05 9.26
CA TYR A 81 5.48 4.86 10.05
C TYR A 81 5.78 3.52 9.35
N GLY A 82 6.58 3.50 8.28
CA GLY A 82 6.88 2.27 7.54
C GLY A 82 5.63 1.63 6.91
N ILE A 83 4.85 2.44 6.19
CA ILE A 83 3.64 1.98 5.50
C ILE A 83 3.90 2.03 4.00
N TYR A 84 3.78 0.87 3.36
CA TYR A 84 4.04 0.69 1.93
C TYR A 84 2.87 -0.02 1.27
N ALA A 85 2.77 0.10 -0.04
CA ALA A 85 1.78 -0.57 -0.83
C ALA A 85 2.44 -1.26 -2.02
N ASP A 86 1.86 -2.39 -2.38
CA ASP A 86 2.26 -3.18 -3.53
C ASP A 86 1.02 -3.54 -4.33
N GLU A 87 1.20 -3.84 -5.62
CA GLU A 87 0.13 -4.54 -6.33
C GLU A 87 -0.08 -5.91 -5.67
N MET A 88 -1.34 -6.34 -5.61
CA MET A 88 -1.61 -7.70 -5.18
C MET A 88 -1.27 -8.60 -6.36
N GLU A 89 -0.16 -9.35 -6.27
CA GLU A 89 0.02 -10.48 -7.17
C GLU A 89 -1.18 -11.40 -6.94
N GLU A 90 -2.05 -11.53 -7.94
CA GLU A 90 -2.99 -12.64 -7.94
C GLU A 90 -2.14 -13.90 -7.85
N LEU A 91 -2.20 -14.57 -6.69
CA LEU A 91 -1.74 -15.93 -6.53
C LEU A 91 -2.34 -16.74 -7.68
N LYS A 92 -1.58 -16.90 -8.76
CA LYS A 92 -1.82 -17.96 -9.71
C LYS A 92 -1.56 -19.22 -8.89
N CYS A 93 -2.62 -19.78 -8.30
CA CYS A 93 -2.67 -21.21 -8.07
C CYS A 93 -2.30 -21.83 -9.42
N GLN A 94 -1.07 -22.32 -9.51
CA GLN A 94 -0.64 -23.19 -10.59
C GLN A 94 -1.36 -24.50 -10.32
N ASP A 95 -2.39 -24.79 -11.11
CA ASP A 95 -2.94 -26.14 -11.27
C ASP A 95 -1.89 -27.08 -11.89
#